data_AF-A0A2M7CNT4-F1
#
_entry.id   AF-A0A2M7CNT4-F1
#
_cell.length_a   1.000
_cell.length_b   1.000
_cell.length_c   1.000
_cell.angle_alpha   90.00
_cell.angle_beta   90.00
_cell.angle_gamma   90.00
#
_symmetry.space_group_name_H-M   'P 1'
#
loop_
_entity.id
_entity.type
_entity.pdbx_description
1 polymer ?
#
loop_
_entity_poly.entity_id
_entity_poly.type
_entity_poly.pdbx_seq_one_letter_code
_entity_poly.pdbx_strand_id
1 'polypeptide(L)'
;ARLKTLGRAARNWTVVTSDRQVQADARGAGAAVVSSEAFAARVNASTRAPAPGRRPAKSPKGERVEGSAKEAGMSEEEVEEWLRLFREKER
;
A
#
# COMPACT_ATOMS: atom_id res chain seq x y z
N ALA A 1 -12.05 22.14 -10.03
CA ALA A 1 -11.13 20.98 -9.90
C ALA A 1 -10.10 21.27 -8.80
N ARG A 2 -9.97 20.39 -7.80
CA ARG A 2 -9.15 20.59 -6.57
C ARG A 2 -7.65 20.84 -6.83
N LEU A 3 -7.12 20.36 -7.96
CA LEU A 3 -5.74 20.64 -8.35
C LEU A 3 -5.52 22.11 -8.76
N LYS A 4 -6.53 22.75 -9.36
CA LYS A 4 -6.48 24.18 -9.72
C LYS A 4 -6.49 25.07 -8.48
N THR A 5 -7.17 24.65 -7.41
CA THR A 5 -7.22 25.38 -6.13
C THR A 5 -5.93 25.24 -5.31
N LEU A 6 -5.09 24.24 -5.60
CA LEU A 6 -3.80 24.03 -4.91
C LEU A 6 -2.69 24.94 -5.43
N GLY A 7 -2.85 25.55 -6.61
CA GLY A 7 -1.87 26.45 -7.20
C GLY A 7 -0.48 25.81 -7.27
N ARG A 8 0.54 26.46 -6.70
CA ARG A 8 1.93 25.94 -6.69
C ARG A 8 2.08 24.63 -5.91
N ALA A 9 1.20 24.34 -4.94
CA ALA A 9 1.27 23.11 -4.17
C ALA A 9 0.95 21.87 -5.00
N ALA A 10 0.27 22.01 -6.14
CA ALA A 10 -0.04 20.90 -7.04
C ALA A 10 1.21 20.17 -7.56
N ARG A 11 2.37 20.84 -7.61
CA ARG A 11 3.67 20.25 -7.97
C ARG A 11 4.13 19.13 -7.05
N ASN A 12 3.68 19.14 -5.81
CA ASN A 12 4.02 18.12 -4.81
C ASN A 12 3.06 16.92 -4.84
N TRP A 13 2.07 16.94 -5.73
CA TRP A 13 1.06 15.90 -5.82
C TRP A 13 1.33 14.99 -7.02
N THR A 14 1.11 13.70 -6.80
CA THR A 14 1.06 12.70 -7.87
C THR A 14 -0.36 12.20 -8.01
N VAL A 15 -0.93 12.34 -9.19
CA VAL A 15 -2.28 11.90 -9.52
C VAL A 15 -2.21 10.54 -10.18
N VAL A 16 -2.93 9.55 -9.63
CA VAL A 16 -3.08 8.23 -10.23
C VAL A 16 -4.41 8.18 -10.97
N THR A 17 -4.40 8.02 -12.30
CA THR A 17 -5.63 7.94 -13.10
C THR A 17 -5.43 7.25 -14.45
N SER A 18 -6.47 6.58 -14.95
CA SER A 18 -6.58 6.07 -16.32
C SER A 18 -7.23 7.06 -17.28
N ASP A 19 -7.91 8.09 -16.77
CA ASP A 19 -8.67 9.05 -17.57
C ASP A 19 -7.76 10.12 -18.21
N ARG A 20 -7.82 10.24 -19.55
CA ARG A 20 -6.97 11.18 -20.31
C ARG A 20 -7.25 12.66 -20.01
N GLN A 21 -8.50 13.02 -19.75
CA GLN A 21 -8.88 14.41 -19.42
C GLN A 21 -8.33 14.80 -18.05
N VAL A 22 -8.40 13.89 -17.07
CA VAL A 22 -7.82 14.12 -15.74
C VAL A 22 -6.29 14.22 -15.80
N GLN A 23 -5.64 13.44 -16.67
CA GLN A 23 -4.19 13.58 -16.88
C GLN A 23 -3.82 14.95 -17.46
N ALA A 24 -4.59 15.46 -18.43
CA ALA A 24 -4.36 16.78 -19.02
C ALA A 24 -4.51 17.88 -17.97
N ASP A 25 -5.56 17.81 -17.15
CA ASP A 25 -5.79 18.76 -16.06
C ASP A 25 -4.68 18.70 -14.98
N ALA A 26 -4.22 17.50 -14.63
CA ALA A 26 -3.15 17.31 -13.66
C ALA A 26 -1.80 17.87 -14.17
N ARG A 27 -1.45 17.59 -15.42
CA ARG A 27 -0.26 18.15 -16.08
C ARG A 27 -0.35 19.67 -16.19
N GLY A 28 -1.52 20.20 -16.54
CA GLY A 28 -1.77 21.65 -16.59
C GLY A 28 -1.62 22.34 -15.24
N ALA A 29 -1.92 21.64 -14.14
CA ALA A 29 -1.68 22.11 -12.78
C ALA A 29 -0.22 21.91 -12.30
N GLY A 30 0.63 21.26 -13.09
CA GLY A 30 2.03 20.95 -12.74
C GLY A 30 2.18 19.76 -11.79
N ALA A 31 1.14 18.95 -11.61
CA ALA A 31 1.19 17.72 -10.82
C ALA A 31 1.81 16.57 -11.62
N ALA A 32 2.46 15.64 -10.94
CA ALA A 32 2.93 14.40 -11.54
C ALA A 32 1.73 13.47 -11.83
N VAL A 33 1.85 12.61 -12.84
CA VAL A 33 0.79 11.71 -13.28
C VAL A 33 1.32 10.29 -13.41
N VAL A 34 0.60 9.33 -12.84
CA VAL A 34 0.86 7.89 -12.95
C VAL A 34 -0.41 7.20 -13.47
N SER A 35 -0.29 6.27 -14.41
CA SER A 35 -1.45 5.50 -14.86
C SER A 35 -1.88 4.49 -13.79
N SER A 36 -3.18 4.19 -13.73
CA SER A 36 -3.70 3.20 -12.78
C SER A 36 -3.04 1.83 -12.96
N GLU A 37 -2.76 1.43 -14.21
CA GLU A 37 -2.08 0.17 -14.52
C GLU A 37 -0.63 0.15 -13.99
N ALA A 38 0.15 1.19 -14.25
CA ALA A 38 1.52 1.27 -13.78
C ALA A 38 1.59 1.33 -12.24
N PHE A 39 0.62 2.00 -11.62
CA PHE A 39 0.48 2.01 -10.17
C PHE A 39 0.15 0.62 -9.62
N ALA A 40 -0.84 -0.06 -10.18
CA ALA A 40 -1.23 -1.40 -9.76
C ALA A 40 -0.07 -2.41 -9.90
N ALA A 41 0.67 -2.34 -11.01
CA ALA A 41 1.86 -3.18 -11.21
C ALA A 41 2.92 -2.95 -10.11
N ARG A 42 3.19 -1.70 -9.72
CA ARG A 42 4.13 -1.37 -8.64
C ARG A 42 3.65 -1.86 -7.28
N VAL A 43 2.37 -1.68 -6.97
CA VAL A 43 1.78 -2.15 -5.71
C VAL A 43 1.88 -3.67 -5.63
N ASN A 44 1.46 -4.39 -6.68
CA ASN A 44 1.53 -5.85 -6.73
C ASN A 44 2.95 -6.39 -6.66
N ALA A 45 3.92 -5.70 -7.26
CA ALA A 45 5.33 -6.05 -7.13
C ALA A 45 5.85 -5.84 -5.70
N SER A 46 5.45 -4.73 -5.04
CA SER A 46 5.85 -4.45 -3.65
C SER A 46 5.22 -5.39 -2.62
N THR A 47 4.00 -5.88 -2.84
CA THR A 47 3.33 -6.83 -1.94
C THR A 47 3.83 -8.26 -2.12
N ARG A 48 4.31 -8.62 -3.31
CA ARG A 48 4.91 -9.93 -3.59
C ARG A 48 6.41 -10.02 -3.31
N ALA A 49 7.12 -8.89 -3.25
CA ALA A 49 8.52 -8.90 -2.91
C ALA A 49 8.69 -9.21 -1.41
N PRO A 50 9.44 -10.26 -1.03
CA PRO A 50 9.85 -10.40 0.36
C PRO A 50 10.70 -9.17 0.70
N ALA A 51 10.28 -8.40 1.71
CA ALA A 51 11.00 -7.22 2.14
C ALA A 51 12.50 -7.54 2.37
N PRO A 52 13.44 -6.81 1.74
CA PRO A 52 14.86 -7.02 1.97
C PRO A 52 15.18 -6.56 3.40
N GLY A 53 15.18 -7.50 4.34
CA GLY A 53 15.40 -7.20 5.76
C GLY A 53 14.80 -8.20 6.74
N ARG A 54 13.84 -9.04 6.34
CA ARG A 54 13.45 -10.18 7.18
C ARG A 54 14.55 -11.23 7.12
N ARG A 55 15.47 -11.20 8.10
CA ARG A 55 16.31 -12.36 8.39
C ARG A 55 15.38 -13.54 8.63
N PRO A 56 15.50 -14.67 7.90
CA PRO A 56 14.74 -15.85 8.25
C PRO A 56 15.23 -16.27 9.64
N ALA A 57 14.39 -16.11 10.65
CA ALA A 57 14.59 -16.78 11.91
C ALA A 57 14.67 -18.26 11.58
N LYS A 58 15.85 -18.86 11.79
CA LYS A 58 16.06 -20.30 11.63
C LYS A 58 15.16 -21.00 12.66
N SER A 59 13.97 -21.41 12.25
CA SER A 59 13.21 -22.39 13.02
C SER A 59 13.95 -23.73 12.94
N PRO A 60 14.07 -24.46 14.06
CA PRO A 60 14.78 -25.72 14.08
C PRO A 60 14.06 -26.75 13.23
N LYS A 61 14.88 -27.52 12.52
CA LYS A 61 14.57 -28.66 11.67
C LYS A 61 13.57 -29.61 12.35
N GLY A 62 12.38 -29.72 11.79
CA GLY A 62 11.40 -30.72 12.21
C GLY A 62 10.10 -30.59 11.42
N GLU A 63 9.89 -31.57 10.55
CA GLU A 63 8.59 -31.93 9.95
C GLU A 63 8.05 -31.09 8.78
N ARG A 64 8.05 -31.77 7.62
CA ARG A 64 7.41 -31.39 6.37
C ARG A 64 5.89 -31.36 6.59
N VAL A 65 5.28 -30.19 6.45
CA VAL A 65 3.82 -30.08 6.28
C VAL A 65 3.54 -29.40 4.94
N GLU A 66 2.92 -30.16 4.05
CA GLU A 66 2.37 -29.72 2.78
C GLU A 66 1.29 -28.66 3.01
N GLY A 67 1.37 -27.53 2.31
CA GLY A 67 0.31 -26.52 2.29
C GLY A 67 0.71 -25.14 2.80
N SER A 68 1.73 -24.50 2.22
CA SER A 68 2.02 -23.07 2.40
C SER A 68 1.03 -22.18 1.62
N ALA A 69 -0.27 -22.44 1.79
CA ALA A 69 -1.38 -21.72 1.17
C ALA A 69 -2.34 -21.15 2.23
N LYS A 70 -1.80 -20.69 3.36
CA LYS A 70 -2.52 -19.77 4.24
C LYS A 70 -1.71 -18.50 4.33
N GLU A 71 -2.18 -17.49 3.60
CA GLU A 71 -2.20 -16.14 4.12
C GLU A 71 -2.54 -16.25 5.61
N ALA A 72 -1.57 -15.92 6.46
CA ALA A 72 -1.77 -15.96 7.90
C ALA A 72 -2.82 -14.89 8.22
N GLY A 73 -4.09 -15.30 8.27
CA GLY A 73 -5.11 -14.59 9.01
C GLY A 73 -4.52 -14.34 10.39
N MET A 74 -4.47 -13.07 10.80
CA MET A 74 -3.92 -12.66 12.08
C MET A 74 -4.51 -13.53 13.19
N SER A 75 -3.68 -13.89 14.15
CA SER A 75 -4.14 -14.64 15.31
C SER A 75 -5.20 -13.83 16.06
N GLU A 76 -6.14 -14.51 16.71
CA GLU A 76 -7.22 -13.88 17.46
C GLU A 76 -6.68 -12.95 18.57
N GLU A 77 -5.53 -13.33 19.14
CA GLU A 77 -4.78 -12.54 20.12
C GLU A 77 -4.26 -11.22 19.54
N GLU A 78 -3.66 -11.25 18.34
CA GLU A 78 -3.25 -10.03 17.64
C GLU A 78 -4.45 -9.12 17.40
N VAL A 79 -5.56 -9.67 16.90
CA VAL A 79 -6.79 -8.90 16.63
C VAL A 79 -7.31 -8.23 17.91
N GLU A 80 -7.28 -8.91 19.05
CA GLU A 80 -7.71 -8.36 20.34
C GLU A 80 -6.81 -7.21 20.82
N GLU A 81 -5.50 -7.35 20.66
CA GLU A 81 -4.53 -6.30 21.01
C GLU A 81 -4.76 -5.03 20.17
N TRP A 82 -4.98 -5.18 18.87
CA TRP A 82 -5.32 -4.08 17.97
C TRP A 82 -6.64 -3.42 18.38
N LEU A 83 -7.68 -4.21 18.62
CA LEU A 83 -8.98 -3.70 19.04
C LEU A 83 -8.89 -2.92 20.36
N ARG A 84 -8.03 -3.36 21.29
CA ARG A 84 -7.80 -2.63 22.55
C ARG A 84 -7.14 -1.27 22.30
N LEU A 85 -6.08 -1.23 21.50
CA LEU A 85 -5.38 0.01 21.13
C LEU A 85 -6.30 1.02 20.44
N PHE A 86 -7.19 0.56 19.56
CA PHE A 86 -8.15 1.43 18.88
C PHE A 86 -9.22 2.00 19.83
N ARG A 87 -9.73 1.19 20.77
CA ARG A 87 -10.71 1.64 21.77
C ARG A 87 -10.12 2.60 22.80
N GLU A 88 -8.83 2.48 23.10
CA GLU A 88 -8.13 3.34 24.06
C GLU A 88 -7.88 4.75 23.51
N LYS A 89 -7.80 4.90 22.19
CA LYS A 89 -7.58 6.19 21.51
C LYS A 89 -8.86 7.02 21.30
N GLU A 90 -10.03 6.45 21.56
CA GLU A 90 -11.34 7.16 21.49
C GLU A 90 -11.75 7.81 22.83
N ARG A 91 -10.87 7.82 23.84
CA ARG A 91 -11.07 8.53 25.11
C ARG A 91 -10.22 9.78 25.26
#